data_AF-A0A2D4NUT4-F1
#
_entry.id   AF-A0A2D4NUT4-F1
#
_cell.length_a   1.000
_cell.length_b   1.000
_cell.length_c   1.000
_cell.angle_alpha   90.00
_cell.angle_beta   90.00
_cell.angle_gamma   90.00
#
_symmetry.space_group_name_H-M   'P 1'
#
loop_
_entity.id
_entity.type
_entity.pdbx_description
1 polymer ?
#
loop_
_entity_poly.entity_id
_entity_poly.type
_entity_poly.pdbx_seq_one_letter_code
_entity_poly.pdbx_strand_id
1 'polypeptide(L)'
;MGPKMIIVGKMMKDVFFFLFFLGVWLVAYGVTTEGLLLPHDRRIPWIFRRVFYRPYLQIFGQIPLSEIDAAQITASNCTYDPLAILLEDATPCTNTYANWLVLILLVIFLLVANILLLNLLIAMFSYTFSKVQGNSDIYWKSQRYNLILEYHSRPALAPPFILISHLHLLFKRHIRKVQSAKRHDFLLELSEIQNRRLLTWESVQKENYLVAQARQKRDSDTERLRRTSQKVDQVLKQLSDIKESERRLKTLEMQMEYCTSALSWIVDILAQSDIAKGKQVPPIQKKD
;
A
#
# COMPACT_ATOMS: atom_id res chain seq x y z
N MET A 1 20.59 -6.57 8.96
CA MET A 1 20.67 -5.09 9.10
C MET A 1 20.21 -4.33 7.86
N GLY A 2 20.36 -4.87 6.63
CA GLY A 2 20.00 -4.14 5.40
C GLY A 2 18.53 -3.72 5.22
N PRO A 3 17.50 -4.53 5.55
CA PRO A 3 16.10 -4.09 5.38
C PRO A 3 15.78 -2.89 6.28
N LYS A 4 16.33 -2.88 7.50
CA LYS A 4 16.16 -1.81 8.48
C LYS A 4 16.75 -0.48 7.98
N MET A 5 17.88 -0.50 7.27
CA MET A 5 18.50 0.70 6.72
C MET A 5 17.64 1.34 5.61
N ILE A 6 17.02 0.52 4.76
CA ILE A 6 16.12 1.00 3.70
C ILE A 6 14.83 1.58 4.29
N ILE A 7 14.33 0.98 5.38
CA ILE A 7 13.18 1.50 6.13
C ILE A 7 13.50 2.89 6.70
N VAL A 8 14.66 3.06 7.34
CA VAL A 8 15.11 4.36 7.87
C VAL A 8 15.17 5.41 6.75
N GLY A 9 15.73 5.07 5.59
CA GLY A 9 15.79 5.98 4.44
C GLY A 9 14.40 6.45 3.96
N LYS A 10 13.38 5.58 4.00
CA LYS A 10 12.00 5.95 3.64
C LYS A 10 11.32 6.80 4.72
N MET A 11 11.66 6.59 5.99
CA MET A 11 11.17 7.40 7.11
C MET A 11 11.75 8.81 7.15
N MET A 12 12.90 9.07 6.49
CA MET A 12 13.50 10.41 6.42
C MET A 12 12.57 11.45 5.78
N LYS A 13 11.66 11.04 4.90
CA LYS A 13 10.66 11.95 4.33
C LYS A 13 9.69 12.46 5.40
N ASP A 14 9.27 11.57 6.31
CA ASP A 14 8.37 11.92 7.41
C ASP A 14 9.10 12.79 8.45
N VAL A 15 10.39 12.52 8.71
CA VAL A 15 11.26 13.37 9.53
C VAL A 15 11.33 14.79 8.97
N PHE A 16 11.53 14.95 7.66
CA PHE A 16 11.67 16.26 7.03
C PHE A 16 10.39 17.09 7.16
N PHE A 17 9.23 16.47 6.93
CA PHE A 17 7.94 17.12 7.11
C PHE A 17 7.75 17.58 8.55
N PHE A 18 8.03 16.72 9.53
CA PHE A 18 7.98 17.08 10.94
C PHE A 18 8.93 18.23 11.29
N LEU A 19 10.18 18.18 10.82
CA LEU A 19 11.19 19.19 11.09
C LEU A 19 10.79 20.55 10.50
N PHE A 20 10.06 20.57 9.38
CA PHE A 20 9.48 21.78 8.81
C PHE A 20 8.41 22.40 9.74
N PHE A 21 7.43 21.62 10.20
CA PHE A 21 6.40 22.12 11.12
C PHE A 21 6.99 22.56 12.45
N LEU A 22 7.92 21.77 12.99
CA LEU A 22 8.64 22.10 14.21
C LEU A 22 9.43 23.40 14.02
N GLY A 23 10.13 23.57 12.91
CA GLY A 23 10.89 24.77 12.60
C GLY A 23 10.02 26.03 12.54
N VAL A 24 8.87 25.97 11.86
CA VAL A 24 7.93 27.10 11.79
C VAL A 24 7.41 27.47 13.18
N TRP A 25 7.00 26.46 13.96
CA TRP A 25 6.50 26.67 15.33
C TRP A 25 7.56 27.22 16.28
N LEU A 26 8.79 26.69 16.17
CA LEU A 26 9.94 27.07 16.98
C LEU A 26 10.37 28.52 16.70
N VAL A 27 10.39 28.95 15.43
CA VAL A 27 10.68 30.34 15.07
C VAL A 27 9.60 31.28 15.61
N ALA A 28 8.32 30.92 15.45
CA ALA A 28 7.21 31.75 15.93
C ALA A 28 7.29 31.97 17.45
N TYR A 29 7.49 30.91 18.23
CA TYR A 29 7.66 31.03 19.68
C TYR A 29 8.96 31.75 20.07
N GLY A 30 10.09 31.40 19.46
CA GLY A 30 11.40 31.95 19.79
C GLY A 30 11.51 33.45 19.52
N VAL A 31 11.04 33.93 18.36
CA VAL A 31 11.07 35.36 18.02
C VAL A 31 10.12 36.16 18.91
N THR A 32 8.93 35.62 19.19
CA THR A 32 7.95 36.29 20.07
C THR A 32 8.47 36.40 21.50
N THR A 33 9.08 35.34 22.02
CA THR A 33 9.64 35.31 23.38
C THR A 33 10.84 36.25 23.51
N GLU A 34 11.73 36.29 22.52
CA GLU A 34 12.88 37.20 22.50
C GLU A 34 12.42 38.68 22.44
N GLY A 35 11.43 38.99 21.58
CA GLY A 35 10.88 40.34 21.47
C GLY A 35 10.18 40.82 22.75
N LEU A 36 9.58 39.90 23.52
CA LEU A 36 8.94 40.21 24.80
C LEU A 36 9.94 40.37 25.95
N LEU A 37 10.99 39.55 26.01
CA LEU A 37 11.95 39.55 27.11
C LEU A 37 13.10 40.54 26.92
N LEU A 38 13.66 40.67 25.72
CA LEU A 38 14.91 41.39 25.46
C LEU A 38 14.84 42.27 24.19
N PRO A 39 13.97 43.29 24.14
CA PRO A 39 13.76 44.09 22.93
C PRO A 39 14.97 44.95 22.50
N HIS A 40 15.94 45.16 23.39
CA HIS A 40 17.10 46.03 23.15
C HIS A 40 18.37 45.25 22.75
N ASP A 41 18.39 43.91 22.83
CA ASP A 41 19.56 43.13 22.43
C ASP A 41 19.68 43.10 20.90
N ARG A 42 20.82 43.55 20.37
CA ARG A 42 21.10 43.56 18.91
C ARG A 42 22.19 42.57 18.51
N ARG A 43 22.66 41.75 19.44
CA ARG A 43 23.73 40.78 19.17
C ARG A 43 23.17 39.58 18.43
N ILE A 44 23.37 39.57 17.12
CA ILE A 44 22.86 38.53 16.22
C ILE A 44 23.18 37.10 16.69
N PRO A 45 24.41 36.73 17.11
CA PRO A 45 24.70 35.36 17.55
C PRO A 45 23.91 34.93 18.80
N TRP A 46 23.69 35.87 19.72
CA TRP A 46 22.94 35.64 20.94
C TRP A 46 21.44 35.49 20.66
N ILE A 47 20.89 36.34 19.79
CA ILE A 47 19.51 36.25 19.31
C ILE A 47 19.28 34.88 18.64
N PHE A 48 20.16 34.45 17.73
CA PHE A 48 20.03 33.12 17.11
C PHE A 48 20.01 31.99 18.13
N ARG A 49 20.88 32.05 19.15
CA ARG A 49 20.90 31.05 20.23
C ARG A 49 19.61 31.07 21.06
N ARG A 50 19.05 32.25 21.35
CA ARG A 50 17.81 32.39 22.13
C ARG A 50 16.57 32.01 21.33
N VAL A 51 16.51 32.34 20.05
CA VAL A 51 15.36 32.07 19.17
C VAL A 51 15.30 30.60 18.74
N PHE A 52 16.45 29.97 18.45
CA PHE A 52 16.46 28.60 17.92
C PHE A 52 16.84 27.55 18.94
N TYR A 53 18.03 27.70 19.54
CA TYR A 53 18.64 26.65 20.35
C TYR A 53 17.92 26.44 21.68
N ARG A 54 17.49 27.52 22.35
CA ARG A 54 16.79 27.42 23.64
C ARG A 54 15.40 26.79 23.53
N PRO A 55 14.49 27.26 22.66
CA PRO A 55 13.20 26.59 22.44
C PRO A 55 13.33 25.13 22.02
N TYR A 56 14.36 24.79 21.23
CA TYR A 56 14.64 23.40 20.88
C TYR A 56 14.92 22.54 22.11
N LEU A 57 15.73 23.03 23.06
CA LEU A 57 16.03 22.30 24.30
C LEU A 57 14.83 22.18 25.25
N GLN A 58 13.92 23.16 25.24
CA GLN A 58 12.70 23.11 26.05
C GLN A 58 11.80 21.92 25.68
N ILE A 59 11.78 21.50 24.41
CA ILE A 59 11.05 20.30 23.94
C ILE A 59 11.55 19.05 24.68
N PHE A 60 12.85 18.96 24.96
CA PHE A 60 13.49 17.87 25.70
C PHE A 60 13.44 18.04 27.23
N GLY A 61 12.72 19.04 27.74
CA GLY A 61 12.53 19.26 29.18
C GLY A 61 13.59 20.14 29.85
N GLN A 62 14.51 20.74 29.09
CA GLN A 62 15.45 21.72 29.65
C GLN A 62 14.84 23.13 29.60
N ILE A 63 14.13 23.52 30.65
CA ILE A 63 13.43 24.81 30.73
C ILE A 63 14.16 25.72 31.72
N PRO A 64 14.94 26.73 31.27
CA PRO A 64 15.61 27.67 32.16
C PRO A 64 14.60 28.69 32.71
N LEU A 65 13.83 28.30 33.73
CA LEU A 65 12.85 29.16 34.40
C LEU A 65 13.49 30.41 35.01
N SER A 66 14.73 30.30 35.48
CA SER A 66 15.53 31.41 36.04
C SER A 66 15.80 32.56 35.07
N GLU A 67 15.59 32.37 33.77
CA GLU A 67 15.80 33.38 32.74
C GLU A 67 14.50 33.87 32.08
N ILE A 68 13.38 33.19 32.35
CA ILE A 68 12.09 33.43 31.71
C ILE A 68 11.08 33.97 32.71
N ASP A 69 11.03 33.42 33.92
CA ASP A 69 10.08 33.79 34.97
C ASP A 69 10.58 35.00 35.77
N ALA A 70 9.84 36.10 35.73
CA ALA A 70 10.18 37.33 36.45
C ALA A 70 10.34 37.11 37.96
N ALA A 71 9.67 36.11 38.55
CA ALA A 71 9.80 35.80 39.97
C ALA A 71 11.12 35.10 40.33
N GLN A 72 11.80 34.47 39.36
CA GLN A 72 13.03 33.70 39.57
C GLN A 72 14.29 34.40 39.04
N ILE A 73 14.13 35.53 38.34
CA ILE A 73 15.26 36.30 37.81
C ILE A 73 15.97 37.00 38.97
N THR A 74 17.20 36.58 39.24
CA THR A 74 18.07 37.22 40.24
C THR A 74 18.41 38.65 39.81
N ALA A 75 18.25 39.61 40.72
CA ALA A 75 18.68 40.98 40.50
C ALA A 75 20.21 41.02 40.27
N SER A 76 20.62 41.33 39.04
CA SER A 76 22.01 41.49 38.62
C SER A 76 22.21 42.88 38.03
N ASN A 77 23.47 43.34 37.97
CA ASN A 77 23.81 44.63 37.36
C ASN A 77 23.53 44.58 35.85
N CYS A 78 22.32 44.99 35.45
CA CYS A 78 21.87 44.97 34.07
C CYS A 78 21.74 46.39 33.51
N THR A 79 21.77 46.53 32.17
CA THR A 79 21.70 47.82 31.48
C THR A 79 20.72 47.76 30.29
N TYR A 80 20.08 48.89 29.98
CA TYR A 80 19.17 49.04 28.83
C TYR A 80 19.83 49.73 27.62
N ASP A 81 21.05 50.25 27.78
CA ASP A 81 21.81 50.91 26.72
C ASP A 81 22.27 49.89 25.66
N PRO A 82 21.81 50.02 24.39
CA PRO A 82 22.18 49.11 23.31
C PRO A 82 23.70 49.08 23.03
N LEU A 83 24.41 50.19 23.26
CA LEU A 83 25.84 50.28 22.95
C LEU A 83 26.68 49.48 23.96
N ALA A 84 26.38 49.61 25.25
CA ALA A 84 27.01 48.84 26.33
C ALA A 84 26.75 47.33 26.20
N ILE A 85 25.56 46.93 25.74
CA ILE A 85 25.20 45.52 25.50
C ILE A 85 26.01 44.95 24.32
N LEU A 86 26.20 45.73 23.25
CA LEU A 86 26.93 45.31 22.05
C LEU A 86 28.43 45.11 22.33
N LEU A 87 29.00 45.94 23.21
CA LEU A 87 30.40 45.88 23.65
C LEU A 87 30.67 44.78 24.70
N GLU A 88 29.64 44.02 25.11
CA GLU A 88 29.70 42.99 26.16
C GLU A 88 30.15 43.48 27.55
N ASP A 89 30.11 44.79 27.80
CA ASP A 89 30.42 45.41 29.10
C ASP A 89 29.35 45.14 30.17
N ALA A 90 28.09 44.94 29.76
CA ALA A 90 26.97 44.71 30.67
C ALA A 90 25.92 43.73 30.10
N THR A 91 25.21 43.03 30.98
CA THR A 91 24.12 42.13 30.61
C THR A 91 22.82 42.90 30.33
N PRO A 92 22.04 42.51 29.31
CA PRO A 92 20.78 43.18 29.01
C PRO A 92 19.73 42.88 30.09
N CYS A 93 18.97 43.90 30.50
CA CYS A 93 17.86 43.72 31.43
C CYS A 93 16.67 43.02 30.74
N THR A 94 16.10 42.01 31.40
CA THR A 94 14.86 41.35 30.98
C THR A 94 13.66 42.24 31.28
N ASN A 95 12.80 42.46 30.29
CA ASN A 95 11.55 43.20 30.46
C ASN A 95 10.50 42.33 31.17
N THR A 96 9.99 42.80 32.30
CA THR A 96 9.00 42.09 33.13
C THR A 96 7.54 42.48 32.83
N TYR A 97 7.30 43.48 31.97
CA TYR A 97 5.97 44.04 31.71
C TYR A 97 4.94 43.00 31.23
N ALA A 98 5.34 42.11 30.31
CA ALA A 98 4.46 41.10 29.71
C ALA A 98 4.89 39.66 30.06
N ASN A 99 5.48 39.45 31.23
CA ASN A 99 6.02 38.14 31.62
C ASN A 99 4.96 37.02 31.65
N TRP A 100 3.74 37.34 32.12
CA TRP A 100 2.61 36.41 32.13
C TRP A 100 2.28 35.85 30.73
N LEU A 101 2.43 36.67 29.68
CA LEU A 101 2.20 36.25 28.30
C LEU A 101 3.27 35.28 27.84
N VAL A 102 4.53 35.49 28.23
CA VAL A 102 5.65 34.58 27.94
C VAL A 102 5.44 33.22 28.60
N LEU A 103 4.93 33.20 29.84
CA LEU A 103 4.59 31.95 30.53
C LEU A 103 3.43 31.19 29.85
N ILE A 104 2.39 31.91 29.40
CA ILE A 104 1.30 31.30 28.61
C ILE A 104 1.83 30.75 27.28
N LEU A 105 2.66 31.52 26.57
CA LEU A 105 3.29 31.07 25.32
C LEU A 105 4.16 29.84 25.53
N LEU A 106 4.89 29.74 26.64
CA LEU A 106 5.69 28.57 27.01
C LEU A 106 4.80 27.33 27.19
N VAL A 107 3.68 27.45 27.92
CA VAL A 107 2.74 26.33 28.11
C VAL A 107 2.14 25.87 26.78
N ILE A 108 1.69 26.80 25.95
CA ILE A 108 1.13 26.49 24.63
C ILE A 108 2.19 25.87 23.72
N PHE A 109 3.41 26.40 23.75
CA PHE A 109 4.54 25.86 22.98
C PHE A 109 4.83 24.41 23.35
N LEU A 110 4.95 24.10 24.65
CA LEU A 110 5.20 22.75 25.14
C LEU A 110 4.05 21.80 24.82
N LEU A 111 2.80 22.26 24.92
CA LEU A 111 1.64 21.44 24.57
C LEU A 111 1.66 21.06 23.08
N VAL A 112 1.86 22.04 22.19
CA VAL A 112 1.89 21.77 20.75
C VAL A 112 3.11 20.94 20.36
N ALA A 113 4.31 21.28 20.84
CA ALA A 113 5.52 20.57 20.47
C ALA A 113 5.54 19.13 21.02
N ASN A 114 5.25 18.95 22.32
CA ASN A 114 5.44 17.66 22.97
C ASN A 114 4.20 16.75 22.88
N ILE A 115 3.00 17.31 23.00
CA ILE A 115 1.77 16.49 23.00
C ILE A 115 1.23 16.30 21.59
N LEU A 116 1.30 17.31 20.72
CA LEU A 116 0.78 17.21 19.37
C LEU A 116 1.85 16.72 18.39
N LEU A 117 2.94 17.47 18.21
CA LEU A 117 3.91 17.21 17.14
C LEU A 117 4.70 15.91 17.37
N LEU A 118 5.26 15.67 18.56
CA LEU A 118 6.02 14.44 18.83
C LEU A 118 5.14 13.18 18.74
N ASN A 119 3.92 13.21 19.25
CA ASN A 119 3.01 12.07 19.16
C ASN A 119 2.58 11.79 17.71
N LEU A 120 2.37 12.84 16.91
CA LEU A 120 2.11 12.69 15.49
C LEU A 120 3.33 12.10 14.76
N LEU A 121 4.56 12.52 15.10
CA LEU A 121 5.78 11.95 14.52
C LEU A 121 5.88 10.45 14.79
N ILE A 122 5.64 10.04 16.04
CA ILE A 122 5.64 8.62 16.43
C ILE A 122 4.57 7.85 15.65
N ALA A 123 3.36 8.42 15.50
CA ALA A 123 2.29 7.81 14.73
C ALA A 123 2.64 7.65 13.24
N MET A 124 3.22 8.68 12.62
CA MET A 124 3.68 8.65 11.23
C MET A 124 4.79 7.62 11.02
N PHE A 125 5.77 7.56 11.93
CA PHE A 125 6.79 6.52 11.89
C PHE A 125 6.21 5.13 12.06
N SER A 126 5.25 4.93 12.96
CA SER A 126 4.60 3.63 13.14
C SER A 126 3.85 3.19 11.88
N TYR A 127 3.13 4.11 11.23
CA TYR A 127 2.43 3.85 9.97
C TYR A 127 3.41 3.50 8.84
N THR A 128 4.43 4.34 8.61
CA THR A 128 5.44 4.10 7.57
C THR A 128 6.25 2.85 7.86
N PHE A 129 6.58 2.57 9.13
CA PHE A 129 7.25 1.33 9.55
C PHE A 129 6.43 0.13 9.14
N SER A 130 5.15 0.08 9.53
CA SER A 130 4.26 -1.05 9.27
C SER A 130 4.07 -1.27 7.77
N LYS A 131 3.87 -0.19 7.00
CA LYS A 131 3.72 -0.23 5.54
C LYS A 131 4.98 -0.71 4.83
N VAL A 132 6.16 -0.22 5.22
CA VAL A 132 7.42 -0.62 4.59
C VAL A 132 7.85 -2.02 5.04
N GLN A 133 7.61 -2.39 6.31
CA GLN A 133 7.88 -3.72 6.85
C GLN A 133 7.11 -4.80 6.06
N GLY A 134 5.84 -4.57 5.72
CA GLY A 134 5.04 -5.51 4.92
C GLY A 134 5.65 -5.87 3.55
N ASN A 135 6.42 -4.96 2.94
CA ASN A 135 7.12 -5.21 1.67
C ASN A 135 8.63 -5.42 1.85
N SER A 136 9.16 -5.27 3.06
CA SER A 136 10.60 -5.21 3.34
C SER A 136 11.33 -6.50 2.98
N ASP A 137 10.66 -7.64 3.12
CA ASP A 137 11.21 -8.96 2.77
C ASP A 137 11.51 -9.08 1.27
N ILE A 138 10.66 -8.53 0.40
CA ILE A 138 10.88 -8.56 -1.05
C ILE A 138 12.07 -7.67 -1.41
N TYR A 139 12.10 -6.46 -0.85
CA TYR A 139 13.22 -5.53 -1.05
C TYR A 139 14.53 -6.13 -0.55
N TRP A 140 14.53 -6.75 0.64
CA TRP A 140 15.70 -7.40 1.19
C TRP A 140 16.19 -8.55 0.33
N LYS A 141 15.28 -9.43 -0.14
CA LYS A 141 15.64 -10.54 -1.02
C LYS A 141 16.27 -10.05 -2.32
N SER A 142 15.74 -8.98 -2.92
CA SER A 142 16.32 -8.36 -4.12
C SER A 142 17.70 -7.72 -3.84
N GLN A 143 17.81 -6.93 -2.76
CA GLN A 143 19.07 -6.28 -2.38
C GLN A 143 20.17 -7.27 -2.00
N ARG A 144 19.78 -8.38 -1.35
CA ARG A 144 20.69 -9.48 -1.00
C ARG A 144 21.34 -10.08 -2.25
N TYR A 145 20.60 -10.27 -3.34
CA TYR A 145 21.17 -10.78 -4.58
C TYR A 145 22.27 -9.86 -5.13
N ASN A 146 21.98 -8.55 -5.21
CA ASN A 146 22.98 -7.57 -5.66
C ASN A 146 24.21 -7.53 -4.76
N LEU A 147 24.01 -7.61 -3.45
CA LEU A 147 25.10 -7.63 -2.48
C LEU A 147 25.99 -8.88 -2.65
N ILE A 148 25.38 -10.05 -2.86
CA ILE A 148 26.10 -11.30 -3.11
C ILE A 148 26.90 -11.19 -4.41
N LEU A 149 26.29 -10.69 -5.50
CA LEU A 149 26.99 -10.46 -6.77
C LEU A 149 28.20 -9.52 -6.59
N GLU A 150 28.02 -8.44 -5.84
CA GLU A 150 29.08 -7.47 -5.60
C GLU A 150 30.23 -8.09 -4.81
N TYR A 151 29.96 -8.76 -3.69
CA TYR A 151 31.00 -9.42 -2.89
C TYR A 151 31.72 -10.53 -3.66
N HIS A 152 30.99 -11.29 -4.48
CA HIS A 152 31.58 -12.32 -5.32
C HIS A 152 32.53 -11.73 -6.38
N SER A 153 32.21 -10.55 -6.92
CA SER A 153 33.03 -9.89 -7.95
C SER A 153 34.31 -9.23 -7.41
N ARG A 154 34.38 -8.99 -6.08
CA ARG A 154 35.51 -8.32 -5.41
C ARG A 154 36.69 -9.30 -5.23
N PRO A 155 37.94 -8.82 -5.29
CA PRO A 155 39.10 -9.66 -4.99
C PRO A 155 39.07 -10.14 -3.53
N ALA A 156 39.56 -11.37 -3.29
CA ALA A 156 39.48 -12.02 -1.99
C ALA A 156 40.36 -11.40 -0.89
N LEU A 157 41.29 -10.50 -1.23
CA LEU A 157 42.18 -9.89 -0.26
C LEU A 157 41.46 -8.78 0.52
N ALA A 158 41.73 -8.72 1.83
CA ALA A 158 41.21 -7.67 2.70
C ALA A 158 41.63 -6.27 2.22
N PRO A 159 40.86 -5.21 2.55
CA PRO A 159 41.14 -3.84 2.13
C PRO A 159 42.60 -3.36 2.27
N PRO A 160 43.35 -3.63 3.36
CA PRO A 160 44.75 -3.20 3.45
C PRO A 160 45.68 -3.86 2.41
N PHE A 161 45.36 -5.06 1.92
CA PHE A 161 46.19 -5.81 0.96
C PHE A 161 45.59 -5.81 -0.46
N ILE A 162 44.52 -5.04 -0.71
CA ILE A 162 43.80 -5.05 -1.98
C ILE A 162 44.64 -4.54 -3.16
N LEU A 163 45.62 -3.68 -2.87
CA LEU A 163 46.56 -3.13 -3.86
C LEU A 163 47.35 -4.24 -4.57
N ILE A 164 47.79 -5.26 -3.83
CA ILE A 164 48.54 -6.41 -4.37
C ILE A 164 47.65 -7.21 -5.34
N SER A 165 46.37 -7.37 -5.00
CA SER A 165 45.40 -8.06 -5.85
C SER A 165 45.14 -7.29 -7.16
N HIS A 166 44.99 -5.97 -7.08
CA HIS A 166 44.83 -5.13 -8.26
C HIS A 166 46.07 -5.11 -9.15
N LEU A 167 47.28 -5.05 -8.57
CA LEU A 167 48.56 -5.16 -9.30
C LEU A 167 48.67 -6.51 -10.03
N HIS A 168 48.35 -7.62 -9.38
CA HIS A 168 48.34 -8.94 -10.01
C HIS A 168 47.31 -9.03 -11.15
N LEU A 169 46.12 -8.44 -10.98
CA LEU A 169 45.09 -8.42 -12.02
C LEU A 169 45.52 -7.58 -13.24
N LEU A 170 46.16 -6.43 -13.01
CA LEU A 170 46.73 -5.57 -14.06
C LEU A 170 47.84 -6.28 -14.82
N PHE A 171 48.77 -6.93 -14.11
CA PHE A 171 49.86 -7.71 -14.70
C PHE A 171 49.32 -8.86 -15.57
N LYS A 172 48.35 -9.63 -15.06
CA LYS A 172 47.70 -10.73 -15.80
C LYS A 172 46.99 -10.23 -17.07
N ARG A 173 46.39 -9.04 -17.03
CA ARG A 173 45.66 -8.46 -18.16
C ARG A 173 46.59 -7.90 -19.23
N HIS A 174 47.66 -7.20 -18.84
CA HIS A 174 48.61 -6.60 -19.79
C HIS A 174 49.58 -7.60 -20.41
N ILE A 175 50.04 -8.60 -19.66
CA ILE A 175 51.08 -9.53 -20.14
C ILE A 175 50.48 -10.81 -20.73
N ARG A 176 49.43 -11.37 -20.13
CA ARG A 176 48.83 -12.64 -20.60
C ARG A 176 47.57 -12.46 -21.45
N LYS A 177 47.09 -11.21 -21.67
CA LYS A 177 45.85 -10.88 -22.41
C LYS A 177 44.64 -11.76 -22.03
N VAL A 178 44.59 -12.26 -20.80
CA VAL A 178 43.50 -13.14 -20.35
C VAL A 178 42.24 -12.31 -20.14
N GLN A 179 41.14 -12.71 -20.78
CA GLN A 179 39.84 -12.09 -20.57
C GLN A 179 39.37 -12.29 -19.12
N SER A 180 38.63 -11.30 -18.60
CA SER A 180 38.14 -11.31 -17.22
C SER A 180 37.11 -12.43 -17.02
N ALA A 181 37.53 -13.53 -16.41
CA ALA A 181 36.68 -14.70 -16.12
C ALA A 181 35.58 -14.47 -15.06
N LYS A 182 35.45 -13.25 -14.51
CA LYS A 182 34.57 -12.91 -13.38
C LYS A 182 33.06 -13.21 -13.59
N ARG A 183 32.63 -13.54 -14.80
CA ARG A 183 31.21 -13.76 -15.15
C ARG A 183 30.80 -15.24 -15.21
N HIS A 184 31.75 -16.18 -15.13
CA HIS A 184 31.46 -17.61 -15.33
C HIS A 184 30.94 -18.32 -14.07
N ASP A 185 31.15 -17.77 -12.87
CA ASP A 185 30.76 -18.49 -11.64
C ASP A 185 29.24 -18.55 -11.39
N PHE A 186 28.46 -17.63 -11.99
CA PHE A 186 26.99 -17.67 -11.97
C PHE A 186 26.39 -18.24 -13.26
N LEU A 187 27.22 -18.70 -14.19
CA LEU A 187 26.81 -19.13 -15.51
C LEU A 187 27.15 -20.61 -15.68
N LEU A 188 26.14 -21.46 -15.55
CA LEU A 188 26.28 -22.89 -15.76
C LEU A 188 26.06 -23.20 -17.24
N GLU A 189 27.13 -23.56 -17.95
CA GLU A 189 27.03 -24.08 -19.31
C GLU A 189 26.53 -25.53 -19.26
N LEU A 190 25.32 -25.75 -19.79
CA LEU A 190 24.70 -27.07 -19.86
C LEU A 190 24.94 -27.68 -21.24
N SER A 191 25.20 -28.99 -21.28
CA SER A 191 25.16 -29.74 -22.54
C SER A 191 23.76 -29.66 -23.17
N GLU A 192 23.66 -29.68 -24.50
CA GLU A 192 22.37 -29.65 -25.21
C GLU A 192 21.39 -30.72 -24.70
N ILE A 193 21.90 -31.92 -24.36
CA ILE A 193 21.07 -33.02 -23.84
C ILE A 193 20.52 -32.69 -22.44
N GLN A 194 21.36 -32.10 -21.58
CA GLN A 194 20.94 -31.69 -20.22
C GLN A 194 19.95 -30.54 -20.29
N ASN A 195 20.19 -29.55 -21.16
CA ASN A 195 19.29 -28.42 -21.37
C ASN A 195 17.92 -28.89 -21.90
N ARG A 196 17.89 -29.80 -22.89
CA ARG A 196 16.64 -30.40 -23.38
C ARG A 196 15.88 -31.12 -22.28
N ARG A 197 16.56 -31.94 -21.47
CA ARG A 197 15.94 -32.64 -20.33
C ARG A 197 15.38 -31.66 -19.29
N LEU A 198 16.11 -30.60 -18.97
CA LEU A 198 15.68 -29.56 -18.02
C LEU A 198 14.42 -28.84 -18.52
N LEU A 199 14.39 -28.45 -19.79
CA LEU A 199 13.23 -27.80 -20.41
C LEU A 199 12.01 -28.72 -20.46
N THR A 200 12.19 -30.00 -20.78
CA THR A 200 11.09 -30.99 -20.72
C THR A 200 10.56 -31.12 -19.30
N TRP A 201 11.45 -31.22 -18.30
CA TRP A 201 11.05 -31.28 -16.90
C TRP A 201 10.28 -30.02 -16.46
N GLU A 202 10.78 -28.83 -16.82
CA GLU A 202 10.12 -27.55 -16.53
C GLU A 202 8.73 -27.48 -17.17
N SER A 203 8.59 -27.92 -18.43
CA SER A 203 7.29 -27.94 -19.13
C SER A 203 6.28 -28.84 -18.43
N VAL A 204 6.69 -30.04 -18.02
CA VAL A 204 5.82 -30.98 -17.29
C VAL A 204 5.38 -30.38 -15.95
N GLN A 205 6.29 -29.75 -15.19
CA GLN A 205 5.95 -29.09 -13.93
C GLN A 205 5.00 -27.91 -14.13
N LYS A 206 5.22 -27.11 -15.17
CA LYS A 206 4.35 -26.00 -15.55
C LYS A 206 2.94 -26.47 -15.87
N GLU A 207 2.80 -27.53 -16.68
CA GLU A 207 1.50 -28.11 -17.02
C GLU A 207 0.78 -28.66 -15.79
N ASN A 208 1.49 -29.40 -14.94
CA ASN A 208 0.93 -29.92 -13.69
C ASN A 208 0.44 -28.78 -12.78
N TYR A 209 1.22 -27.71 -12.64
CA TYR A 209 0.84 -26.53 -11.87
C TYR A 209 -0.40 -25.84 -12.43
N LEU A 210 -0.45 -25.62 -13.76
CA LEU A 210 -1.59 -24.99 -14.42
C LEU A 210 -2.87 -25.83 -14.30
N VAL A 211 -2.77 -27.16 -14.42
CA VAL A 211 -3.90 -28.07 -14.21
C VAL A 211 -4.37 -28.02 -12.75
N ALA A 212 -3.45 -28.01 -11.78
CA ALA A 212 -3.79 -27.90 -10.36
C ALA A 212 -4.49 -26.58 -10.05
N GLN A 213 -3.98 -25.46 -10.59
CA GLN A 213 -4.58 -24.14 -10.44
C GLN A 213 -5.98 -24.08 -11.09
N ALA A 214 -6.13 -24.65 -12.28
CA ALA A 214 -7.42 -24.73 -12.97
C ALA A 214 -8.43 -25.58 -12.20
N ARG A 215 -7.99 -26.70 -11.59
CA ARG A 215 -8.83 -27.51 -10.69
C ARG A 215 -9.26 -26.71 -9.48
N GLN A 216 -8.33 -26.02 -8.80
CA GLN A 216 -8.66 -25.19 -7.65
C GLN A 216 -9.67 -24.08 -8.00
N LYS A 217 -9.48 -23.39 -9.12
CA LYS A 217 -10.43 -22.36 -9.58
C LYS A 217 -11.79 -22.96 -9.93
N ARG A 218 -11.80 -24.12 -10.61
CA ARG A 218 -13.03 -24.84 -10.95
C ARG A 218 -13.79 -25.27 -9.69
N ASP A 219 -13.07 -25.70 -8.67
CA ASP A 219 -13.65 -26.21 -7.42
C ASP A 219 -13.97 -25.07 -6.42
N SER A 220 -13.69 -23.81 -6.75
CA SER A 220 -14.17 -22.62 -6.04
C SER A 220 -15.69 -22.58 -6.00
N ASP A 221 -16.26 -22.24 -4.84
CA ASP A 221 -17.72 -22.20 -4.63
C ASP A 221 -18.43 -21.27 -5.61
N THR A 222 -17.78 -20.17 -5.99
CA THR A 222 -18.27 -19.23 -7.02
C THR A 222 -18.48 -19.90 -8.37
N GLU A 223 -17.49 -20.67 -8.85
CA GLU A 223 -17.58 -21.39 -10.13
C GLU A 223 -18.46 -22.64 -10.05
N ARG A 224 -18.55 -23.28 -8.88
CA ARG A 224 -19.50 -24.37 -8.65
C ARG A 224 -20.94 -23.85 -8.72
N LEU A 225 -21.23 -22.75 -8.01
CA LEU A 225 -22.54 -22.11 -8.03
C LEU A 225 -22.89 -21.62 -9.43
N ARG A 226 -21.96 -20.96 -10.12
CA ARG A 226 -22.16 -20.52 -11.51
C ARG A 226 -22.52 -21.67 -12.44
N ARG A 227 -21.82 -22.81 -12.34
CA ARG A 227 -22.13 -24.01 -13.14
C ARG A 227 -23.46 -24.63 -12.77
N THR A 228 -23.81 -24.70 -11.49
CA THR A 228 -25.11 -25.20 -11.05
C THR A 228 -26.23 -24.28 -11.55
N SER A 229 -26.06 -22.96 -11.47
CA SER A 229 -27.00 -21.98 -12.03
C SER A 229 -27.19 -22.21 -13.53
N GLN A 230 -26.11 -22.30 -14.30
CA GLN A 230 -26.18 -22.56 -15.75
C GLN A 230 -26.87 -23.88 -16.07
N LYS A 231 -26.65 -24.92 -15.27
CA LYS A 231 -27.34 -26.21 -15.42
C LYS A 231 -28.83 -26.09 -15.08
N VAL A 232 -29.19 -25.36 -14.03
CA VAL A 232 -30.59 -25.09 -13.67
C VAL A 232 -31.28 -24.30 -14.79
N ASP A 233 -30.64 -23.27 -15.33
CA ASP A 233 -31.15 -22.50 -16.46
C ASP A 233 -31.37 -23.39 -17.70
N GLN A 234 -30.46 -24.32 -17.97
CA GLN A 234 -30.59 -25.29 -19.05
C GLN A 234 -31.78 -26.24 -18.84
N VAL A 235 -31.98 -26.74 -17.61
CA VAL A 235 -33.12 -27.60 -17.26
C VAL A 235 -34.43 -26.81 -17.35
N LEU A 236 -34.45 -25.56 -16.91
CA LEU A 236 -35.63 -24.69 -17.03
C LEU A 236 -36.05 -24.50 -18.49
N LYS A 237 -35.08 -24.35 -19.39
CA LYS A 237 -35.33 -24.28 -20.83
C LYS A 237 -35.90 -25.59 -21.38
N GLN A 238 -35.35 -26.73 -20.98
CA GLN A 238 -35.91 -28.03 -21.40
C GLN A 238 -37.35 -28.23 -20.88
N LEU A 239 -37.64 -27.79 -19.65
CA LEU A 239 -38.99 -27.83 -19.10
C LEU A 239 -39.96 -26.93 -19.85
N SER A 240 -39.55 -25.74 -20.30
CA SER A 240 -40.40 -24.90 -21.14
C SER A 240 -40.72 -25.57 -22.48
N ASP A 241 -39.74 -26.23 -23.09
CA ASP A 241 -39.93 -26.94 -24.36
C ASP A 241 -40.89 -28.13 -24.20
N ILE A 242 -40.76 -28.89 -23.09
CA ILE A 242 -41.69 -29.99 -22.75
C ILE A 242 -43.10 -29.45 -22.53
N LYS A 243 -43.24 -28.35 -21.77
CA LYS A 243 -44.55 -27.72 -21.53
C LYS A 243 -45.19 -27.24 -22.83
N GLU A 244 -44.41 -26.76 -23.78
CA GLU A 244 -44.91 -26.41 -25.12
C GLU A 244 -45.36 -27.66 -25.89
N SER A 245 -44.60 -28.75 -25.84
CA SER A 245 -44.99 -30.02 -26.47
C SER A 245 -46.29 -30.60 -25.87
N GLU A 246 -46.46 -30.51 -24.55
CA GLU A 246 -47.69 -30.95 -23.87
C GLU A 246 -48.90 -30.12 -24.31
N ARG A 247 -48.73 -28.80 -24.46
CA ARG A 247 -49.78 -27.93 -25.01
C ARG A 247 -50.18 -28.35 -26.42
N ARG A 248 -49.20 -28.62 -27.29
CA ARG A 248 -49.45 -29.09 -28.66
C ARG A 248 -50.17 -30.45 -28.68
N LEU A 249 -49.79 -31.38 -27.80
CA LEU A 249 -50.44 -32.68 -27.66
C LEU A 249 -51.90 -32.53 -27.21
N LYS A 250 -52.18 -31.68 -26.20
CA LYS A 250 -53.57 -31.40 -25.77
C LYS A 250 -54.41 -30.81 -26.91
N THR A 251 -53.84 -29.90 -27.70
CA THR A 251 -54.54 -29.37 -28.88
C THR A 251 -54.84 -30.47 -29.90
N LEU A 252 -53.88 -31.37 -30.18
CA LEU A 252 -54.09 -32.50 -31.09
C LEU A 252 -55.14 -33.49 -30.56
N GLU A 253 -55.13 -33.78 -29.27
CA GLU A 253 -56.11 -34.64 -28.60
C GLU A 253 -57.53 -34.07 -28.74
N MET A 254 -57.71 -32.77 -28.46
CA MET A 254 -59.00 -32.10 -28.67
C MET A 254 -59.47 -32.14 -30.13
N GLN A 255 -58.54 -31.98 -31.10
CA GLN A 255 -58.88 -32.09 -32.52
C GLN A 255 -59.26 -33.53 -32.91
N MET A 256 -58.58 -34.54 -32.35
CA MET A 256 -58.89 -35.95 -32.57
C MET A 256 -60.26 -36.31 -31.98
N GLU A 257 -60.54 -35.91 -30.73
CA GLU A 257 -61.86 -36.09 -30.10
C GLU A 257 -62.98 -35.45 -30.93
N TYR A 258 -62.73 -34.26 -31.47
CA TYR A 258 -63.66 -33.59 -32.37
C TYR A 258 -63.88 -34.38 -33.67
N CYS A 259 -62.83 -34.86 -34.32
CA CYS A 259 -62.92 -35.69 -35.52
C CYS A 259 -63.66 -37.00 -35.25
N THR A 260 -63.38 -37.69 -34.13
CA THR A 260 -64.08 -38.90 -33.72
C THR A 260 -65.56 -38.64 -33.49
N SER A 261 -65.90 -37.53 -32.81
CA SER A 261 -67.29 -37.12 -32.57
C SER A 261 -68.02 -36.75 -33.86
N ALA A 262 -67.34 -36.10 -34.81
CA ALA A 262 -67.89 -35.78 -36.13
C ALA A 262 -68.11 -37.04 -36.96
N LEU A 263 -67.18 -37.99 -36.93
CA LEU A 263 -67.31 -39.29 -37.61
C LEU A 263 -68.44 -40.13 -37.00
N SER A 264 -68.55 -40.21 -35.67
CA SER A 264 -69.67 -40.91 -35.03
C SER A 264 -71.01 -40.28 -35.40
N TRP A 265 -71.08 -38.94 -35.44
CA TRP A 265 -72.27 -38.23 -35.91
C TRP A 265 -72.61 -38.56 -37.37
N ILE A 266 -71.62 -38.59 -38.29
CA ILE A 266 -71.84 -39.00 -39.69
C ILE A 266 -72.35 -40.45 -39.76
N VAL A 267 -71.75 -41.37 -39.00
CA VAL A 267 -72.15 -42.78 -38.94
C VAL A 267 -73.58 -42.92 -38.43
N ASP A 268 -73.96 -42.19 -37.39
CA ASP A 268 -75.32 -42.20 -36.84
C ASP A 268 -76.36 -41.64 -37.84
N ILE A 269 -76.00 -40.58 -38.58
CA ILE A 269 -76.85 -40.04 -39.66
C ILE A 269 -77.01 -41.05 -40.80
N LEU A 270 -75.94 -41.75 -41.19
CA LEU A 270 -75.99 -42.80 -42.22
C LEU A 270 -76.80 -44.02 -41.74
N ALA A 271 -76.68 -44.41 -40.47
CA ALA A 271 -77.46 -45.50 -39.88
C ALA A 271 -78.97 -45.16 -39.77
N GLN A 272 -79.30 -43.90 -39.52
CA GLN A 272 -80.69 -43.40 -39.45
C GLN A 272 -81.31 -43.09 -40.82
N SER A 273 -80.53 -43.17 -41.91
CA SER A 273 -81.01 -42.81 -43.24
C SER A 273 -82.09 -43.73 -43.82
N ASP A 274 -82.43 -44.85 -43.15
CA ASP A 274 -83.53 -45.71 -43.57
C ASP A 274 -84.88 -45.47 -42.86
N ILE A 275 -84.97 -44.68 -41.78
CA ILE A 275 -86.28 -44.34 -41.16
C ILE A 275 -86.31 -42.91 -40.58
N ALA A 276 -87.01 -42.05 -41.29
CA ALA A 276 -87.41 -40.65 -41.05
C ALA A 276 -87.33 -39.99 -39.64
N LYS A 277 -86.72 -38.79 -39.66
CA LYS A 277 -86.90 -37.54 -38.85
C LYS A 277 -85.79 -37.19 -37.83
N GLY A 278 -85.04 -36.13 -38.17
CA GLY A 278 -84.43 -35.20 -37.21
C GLY A 278 -83.07 -34.66 -37.67
N LYS A 279 -83.02 -33.39 -38.11
CA LYS A 279 -81.75 -32.68 -38.36
C LYS A 279 -80.95 -32.63 -37.04
N GLN A 280 -79.94 -33.49 -36.89
CA GLN A 280 -78.92 -33.28 -35.87
C GLN A 280 -77.92 -32.23 -36.36
N VAL A 281 -77.55 -31.31 -35.48
CA VAL A 281 -76.56 -30.25 -35.76
C VAL A 281 -75.16 -30.87 -35.63
N PRO A 282 -74.22 -30.60 -36.56
CA PRO A 282 -72.87 -31.14 -36.45
C PRO A 282 -72.18 -30.65 -35.16
N PRO A 283 -71.25 -31.43 -34.60
CA PRO A 283 -70.48 -30.99 -33.44
C PRO A 283 -69.76 -29.68 -33.79
N ILE A 284 -69.87 -28.69 -32.90
CA ILE A 284 -69.23 -27.38 -33.08
C ILE A 284 -67.85 -27.45 -32.42
N GLN A 285 -66.82 -27.09 -33.19
CA GLN A 285 -65.45 -27.00 -32.69
C GLN A 285 -65.41 -25.94 -31.59
N LYS A 286 -65.22 -26.33 -30.32
CA LYS A 286 -64.93 -25.36 -29.25
C LYS A 286 -63.53 -24.79 -29.50
N LYS A 287 -63.48 -23.51 -29.90
CA LYS A 287 -62.25 -22.72 -29.90
C LYS A 287 -62.13 -22.07 -28.53
N ASP A 288 -61.21 -22.56 -27.73
CA ASP A 288 -60.57 -21.81 -26.65
C ASP A 288 -59.14 -21.46 -27.07
#